data_AF-A0A6V7MC83-F1
#
_entry.id   AF-A0A6V7MC83-F1
#
_cell.length_a   1.000
_cell.length_b   1.000
_cell.length_c   1.000
_cell.angle_alpha   90.00
_cell.angle_beta   90.00
_cell.angle_gamma   90.00
#
_symmetry.space_group_name_H-M   'P 1'
#
loop_
_entity.id
_entity.type
_entity.pdbx_description
1 polymer ?
#
loop_
_entity_poly.entity_id
_entity_poly.type
_entity_poly.pdbx_seq_one_letter_code
_entity_poly.pdbx_strand_id
1 'polypeptide(L)' 'CHECPVTRPNFLCGIDNRTYSSPCRLEYHNCIHHTSIHVACKGFCPCK' A
#
# COMPACT_ATOMS: atom_id res chain seq x y z
N CYS A 1 11.13 9.39 3.38
CA CYS A 1 10.47 8.38 2.52
C CYS A 1 11.58 7.63 1.82
N HIS A 2 11.61 6.31 1.89
CA HIS A 2 12.72 5.51 1.35
C HIS A 2 12.28 4.73 0.12
N GLU A 3 13.23 4.46 -0.78
CA GLU A 3 13.01 3.59 -1.92
C GLU A 3 12.64 2.17 -1.47
N CYS A 4 11.63 1.60 -2.11
CA CYS A 4 11.20 0.24 -1.82
C CYS A 4 12.03 -0.76 -2.62
N PRO A 5 12.53 -1.85 -2.01
CA PRO A 5 13.24 -2.88 -2.73
C PRO A 5 12.35 -3.51 -3.81
N VAL A 6 12.95 -3.85 -4.94
CA VAL A 6 12.24 -4.49 -6.06
C VAL A 6 12.05 -5.97 -5.74
N THR A 7 11.01 -6.27 -4.96
CA THR A 7 10.59 -7.64 -4.64
C THR A 7 9.38 -8.05 -5.47
N ARG A 8 8.99 -9.34 -5.39
CA ARG A 8 7.70 -9.78 -5.95
C ARG A 8 6.58 -8.89 -5.40
N PRO A 9 5.66 -8.42 -6.26
CA PRO A 9 4.55 -7.58 -5.81
C PRO A 9 3.66 -8.37 -4.86
N ASN A 10 3.37 -7.76 -3.71
CA ASN A 10 2.40 -8.26 -2.76
C ASN A 10 1.24 -7.27 -2.73
N PHE A 11 0.29 -7.47 -3.64
CA PHE A 11 -0.85 -6.59 -3.78
C PHE A 11 -1.68 -6.58 -2.50
N LEU A 12 -2.06 -5.39 -2.08
CA LEU A 12 -2.86 -5.16 -0.88
C LEU A 12 -3.76 -3.96 -1.08
N CYS A 13 -4.92 -3.99 -0.44
CA CYS A 13 -5.87 -2.90 -0.44
C CYS A 13 -5.62 -2.00 0.78
N GLY A 14 -5.53 -0.70 0.57
CA GLY A 14 -5.52 0.29 1.63
C GLY A 14 -6.93 0.64 2.13
N ILE A 15 -7.02 1.24 3.31
CA ILE A 15 -8.28 1.79 3.86
C ILE A 15 -8.87 2.93 3.02
N ASP A 16 -8.09 3.48 2.10
CA ASP A 16 -8.49 4.47 1.09
C ASP A 16 -9.13 3.82 -0.15
N ASN A 17 -9.39 2.51 -0.10
CA ASN A 17 -9.94 1.72 -1.20
C ASN A 17 -9.02 1.71 -2.45
N ARG A 18 -7.72 1.93 -2.25
CA ARG A 18 -6.70 1.90 -3.30
C ARG A 18 -5.81 0.67 -3.16
N THR A 19 -5.47 0.04 -4.29
CA THR A 19 -4.56 -1.10 -4.28
C THR A 19 -3.11 -0.63 -4.37
N TYR A 20 -2.28 -1.12 -3.45
CA TYR A 20 -0.84 -0.90 -3.40
C TYR A 20 -0.11 -2.18 -3.79
N SER A 21 1.01 -2.06 -4.50
CA SER A 21 1.81 -3.20 -4.98
C SER A 21 2.69 -3.84 -3.91
N SER A 22 2.87 -3.19 -2.76
CA SER A 22 3.55 -3.74 -1.59
C SER A 22 3.26 -2.89 -0.34
N PRO A 23 3.50 -3.43 0.88
CA PRO A 23 3.37 -2.66 2.12
C PRO A 23 4.29 -1.44 2.12
N CYS A 24 5.51 -1.60 1.60
CA CYS A 24 6.46 -0.50 1.46
C CYS A 24 5.91 0.61 0.53
N ARG A 25 5.23 0.27 -0.57
CA ARG A 25 4.64 1.27 -1.48
C ARG A 25 3.51 2.05 -0.81
N LEU A 26 2.75 1.41 0.07
CA LEU A 26 1.74 2.08 0.90
C LEU A 26 2.40 3.01 1.92
N GLU A 27 3.43 2.57 2.63
CA GLU A 27 4.19 3.42 3.56
C GLU A 27 4.89 4.59 2.86
N TYR A 28 5.42 4.34 1.67
CA TYR A 28 6.01 5.38 0.83
C TYR A 28 4.96 6.42 0.45
N HIS A 29 3.76 6.00 0.05
CA HIS A 29 2.64 6.88 -0.22
C HIS A 29 2.24 7.70 1.01
N ASN A 30 2.13 7.07 2.17
CA ASN A 30 1.87 7.75 3.44
C ASN A 30 2.90 8.85 3.71
N CYS A 31 4.18 8.52 3.51
CA CYS A 31 5.26 9.44 3.78
C CYS A 31 5.28 10.65 2.82
N ILE A 32 5.09 10.45 1.51
CA ILE A 32 5.11 11.56 0.53
C ILE A 32 3.83 12.41 0.57
N HIS A 33 2.66 11.79 0.81
CA HIS A 33 1.38 12.49 0.86
C HIS A 33 0.99 12.93 2.27
N HIS A 34 1.81 12.66 3.29
CA HIS A 34 1.49 12.89 4.71
C HIS A 34 0.13 12.30 5.10
N THR A 35 -0.15 11.09 4.60
CA THR A 35 -1.38 10.33 4.89
C THR A 35 -1.09 9.18 5.84
N SER A 36 -2.11 8.65 6.51
CA SER A 36 -2.00 7.48 7.41
C SER A 36 -2.89 6.35 6.93
N ILE A 37 -2.62 5.86 5.71
CA ILE A 37 -3.36 4.76 5.10
C ILE A 37 -2.81 3.46 5.68
N HIS A 38 -3.70 2.60 6.15
CA HIS A 38 -3.35 1.26 6.62
C HIS A 38 -3.85 0.20 5.66
N VAL A 39 -3.33 -1.02 5.77
CA VAL A 39 -3.80 -2.16 4.99
C VAL A 39 -5.21 -2.53 5.45
N ALA A 40 -6.18 -2.50 4.55
CA ALA A 40 -7.55 -3.00 4.79
C ALA A 40 -7.63 -4.51 4.57
N CYS A 41 -7.09 -5.03 3.45
CA CYS A 41 -7.03 -6.46 3.17
C CYS A 41 -5.85 -6.80 2.26
N LYS A 42 -5.46 -8.07 2.25
CA LYS A 42 -4.47 -8.60 1.29
C LYS A 42 -5.16 -8.85 -0.05
N GLY A 43 -4.50 -8.52 -1.15
CA GLY A 43 -5.05 -8.59 -2.51
C GLY A 43 -5.53 -7.25 -3.06
N PHE A 44 -6.40 -7.29 -4.05
CA PHE A 44 -6.93 -6.10 -4.71
C PHE A 44 -8.17 -5.56 -4.00
N CYS A 45 -8.39 -4.24 -4.06
CA CYS A 45 -9.65 -3.64 -3.65
C CYS A 45 -10.77 -3.94 -4.67
N PRO A 46 -12.05 -3.97 -4.27
CA PRO A 46 -12.54 -3.86 -2.89
C PRO A 46 -12.31 -5.16 -2.11
N CYS A 47 -12.05 -5.02 -0.80
CA CYS A 47 -12.02 -6.15 0.11
C CYS A 47 -13.39 -6.83 0.13
N LYS A 48 -13.42 -8.14 -0.12
CA LYS A 48 -14.62 -8.97 0.00
C LYS A 48 -14.67 -9.66 1.35
#